data_AF-A0A1W5CYA0-F1
#
_entry.id   AF-A0A1W5CYA0-F1
#
_cell.length_a   1.000
_cell.length_b   1.000
_cell.length_c   1.000
_cell.angle_alpha   90.00
_cell.angle_beta   90.00
_cell.angle_gamma   90.00
#
_symmetry.space_group_name_H-M   'P 1'
#
loop_
_entity.id
_entity.type
_entity.pdbx_description
1 polymer ?
#
loop_
_entity_poly.entity_id
_entity_poly.type
_entity_poly.pdbx_seq_one_letter_code
_entity_poly.pdbx_strand_id
1 'polypeptide(L)'
;MENNTRVILAKAGDWGMWIVTVRIRAFNLRVWDLVTPNVEEKPQQLVKPNRPSTRAIHTARAGGNVEAVKSAMEIYNLDKEVYKIDLADFERQAKALSDLTTFLLDTISAHNITYLENVEPHPWDILLSGPPYDGATI
;
A
#
# COMPACT_ATOMS: atom_id res chain seq x y z
N MET A 1 -29.29 2.85 -11.87
CA MET A 1 -28.67 3.09 -10.56
C MET A 1 -28.65 1.73 -9.86
N GLU A 2 -27.55 1.01 -9.95
CA GLU A 2 -27.44 -0.33 -9.37
C GLU A 2 -27.03 -0.21 -7.91
N ASN A 3 -27.88 -0.72 -7.02
CA ASN A 3 -27.57 -0.95 -5.61
C ASN A 3 -26.48 -2.01 -5.52
N ASN A 4 -25.21 -1.60 -5.51
CA ASN A 4 -24.08 -2.52 -5.42
C ASN A 4 -23.51 -2.59 -3.99
N THR A 5 -24.38 -2.51 -2.97
CA THR A 5 -23.97 -2.64 -1.58
C THR A 5 -23.85 -4.12 -1.23
N ARG A 6 -22.73 -4.75 -1.58
CA ARG A 6 -22.38 -6.09 -1.09
C ARG A 6 -21.97 -5.98 0.37
N VAL A 7 -22.95 -5.90 1.27
CA VAL A 7 -22.74 -6.08 2.70
C VAL A 7 -22.40 -7.56 2.91
N ILE A 8 -21.12 -7.84 3.20
CA ILE A 8 -20.64 -9.22 3.42
C ILE A 8 -20.60 -9.52 4.92
N LEU A 9 -20.25 -8.55 5.77
CA LEU A 9 -20.14 -8.74 7.22
C LEU A 9 -21.42 -8.36 7.97
N ALA A 10 -22.50 -9.12 7.79
CA ALA A 10 -23.75 -8.88 8.50
C ALA A 10 -23.84 -9.66 9.82
N LYS A 11 -23.18 -10.82 9.91
CA LYS A 11 -23.21 -11.72 11.08
C LYS A 11 -21.80 -12.25 11.40
N ALA A 12 -21.62 -12.76 12.63
CA ALA A 12 -20.34 -13.33 13.09
C ALA A 12 -19.81 -14.48 12.18
N GLY A 13 -20.69 -15.25 11.56
CA GLY A 13 -20.31 -16.33 10.63
C GLY A 13 -19.71 -15.86 9.31
N ASP A 14 -19.90 -14.59 8.93
CA ASP A 14 -19.47 -14.08 7.63
C ASP A 14 -17.98 -13.69 7.61
N TRP A 15 -17.37 -13.55 8.79
CA TRP A 15 -15.98 -13.09 8.95
C TRP A 15 -14.95 -14.02 8.29
N GLY A 16 -15.15 -15.34 8.37
CA GLY A 16 -14.24 -16.32 7.75
C GLY A 16 -14.23 -16.25 6.22
N MET A 17 -15.39 -16.08 5.58
CA MET A 17 -15.47 -15.92 4.12
C MET A 17 -14.93 -14.55 3.68
N TRP A 18 -15.20 -13.53 4.50
CA TRP A 18 -14.73 -12.17 4.24
C TRP A 18 -13.20 -12.08 4.27
N ILE A 19 -12.54 -12.63 5.29
CA ILE A 19 -11.06 -12.58 5.38
C ILE A 19 -10.38 -13.32 4.22
N VAL A 20 -10.95 -14.44 3.76
CA VAL A 20 -10.46 -15.16 2.57
C VAL A 20 -10.58 -14.28 1.32
N THR A 21 -11.71 -13.58 1.16
CA THR A 21 -11.92 -12.67 0.02
C THR A 21 -10.93 -11.50 0.04
N VAL A 22 -10.68 -10.92 1.21
CA VAL A 22 -9.68 -9.85 1.40
C VAL A 22 -8.29 -10.36 1.05
N ARG A 23 -7.91 -11.54 1.56
CA ARG A 23 -6.60 -12.17 1.28
C ARG A 23 -6.38 -12.40 -0.20
N ILE A 24 -7.35 -12.99 -0.90
CA ILE A 24 -7.27 -13.22 -2.36
C ILE A 24 -7.11 -11.89 -3.11
N ARG A 25 -7.88 -10.86 -2.72
CA ARG A 25 -7.82 -9.54 -3.37
C ARG A 25 -6.45 -8.87 -3.15
N ALA A 26 -5.95 -8.86 -1.93
CA ALA A 26 -4.65 -8.30 -1.58
C ALA A 26 -3.49 -9.04 -2.27
N PHE A 27 -3.59 -10.36 -2.40
CA PHE A 27 -2.62 -11.17 -3.14
C PHE A 27 -2.62 -10.83 -4.64
N ASN A 28 -3.80 -10.72 -5.25
CA ASN A 28 -3.93 -10.33 -6.66
C ASN A 28 -3.42 -8.91 -6.93
N LEU A 29 -3.54 -8.02 -5.94
CA LEU A 29 -3.00 -6.67 -5.98
C LEU A 29 -1.50 -6.60 -5.63
N ARG A 30 -0.88 -7.72 -5.22
CA ARG A 30 0.51 -7.82 -4.76
C ARG A 30 0.85 -6.87 -3.60
N VAL A 31 -0.09 -6.71 -2.67
CA VAL A 31 0.07 -5.89 -1.46
C VAL A 31 -0.18 -6.67 -0.17
N TRP A 32 -0.35 -8.00 -0.24
CA TRP A 32 -0.62 -8.83 0.94
C TRP A 32 0.43 -8.64 2.04
N ASP A 33 1.72 -8.59 1.68
CA ASP A 33 2.81 -8.40 2.64
C ASP A 33 2.76 -7.04 3.37
N LEU A 34 2.03 -6.07 2.82
CA LEU A 34 1.85 -4.73 3.41
C LEU A 34 0.62 -4.65 4.33
N VAL A 35 -0.23 -5.68 4.34
CA VAL A 35 -1.53 -5.66 5.03
C VAL A 35 -1.78 -6.90 5.87
N THR A 36 -0.84 -7.83 5.91
CA THR A 36 -0.96 -9.10 6.65
C THR A 36 -1.14 -8.82 8.14
N PRO A 37 -2.25 -9.24 8.78
CA PRO A 37 -2.49 -8.96 10.20
C PRO A 37 -1.73 -9.92 11.14
N ASN A 38 -1.10 -10.99 10.62
CA ASN A 38 -0.46 -12.05 11.41
C ASN A 38 0.95 -11.70 11.89
N VAL A 39 1.39 -10.46 11.70
CA VAL A 39 2.68 -9.96 12.17
C VAL A 39 2.45 -9.10 13.41
N GLU A 40 3.33 -9.23 14.42
CA GLU A 40 3.24 -8.47 15.69
C GLU A 40 3.35 -6.96 15.48
N GLU A 41 4.06 -6.54 14.43
CA GLU A 41 4.29 -5.14 14.10
C GLU A 41 3.59 -4.77 12.79
N LYS A 42 3.05 -3.55 12.74
CA LYS A 42 2.48 -2.98 11.51
C LYS A 42 3.50 -3.05 10.37
N PRO A 43 3.15 -3.65 9.21
CA PRO A 43 4.05 -3.71 8.07
C PRO A 43 4.58 -2.33 7.69
N GLN A 44 5.82 -2.31 7.18
CA GLN A 44 6.47 -1.07 6.80
C GLN A 44 5.61 -0.30 5.80
N GLN A 45 5.36 0.98 6.13
CA GLN A 45 4.60 1.86 5.25
C GLN A 45 5.33 2.07 3.92
N LEU A 46 4.54 2.28 2.87
CA LEU A 46 5.05 2.63 1.56
C LEU A 46 5.90 3.91 1.64
N VAL A 47 7.16 3.82 1.22
CA VAL A 47 8.08 4.95 1.17
C VAL A 47 8.15 5.46 -0.26
N LYS A 48 7.84 6.75 -0.45
CA LYS A 48 7.99 7.39 -1.76
C LYS A 48 9.48 7.46 -2.13
N PRO A 49 9.88 7.04 -3.34
CA PRO A 49 11.28 7.11 -3.75
C PRO A 49 11.76 8.57 -3.84
N ASN A 50 13.05 8.75 -3.60
CA ASN A 50 13.69 10.06 -3.65
C ASN A 50 14.04 10.45 -5.09
N ARG A 51 13.71 11.68 -5.47
CA ARG A 51 14.08 12.20 -6.78
C ARG A 51 15.61 12.32 -6.90
N PRO A 52 16.22 11.83 -7.99
CA PRO A 52 17.65 12.00 -8.25
C PRO A 52 18.04 13.48 -8.30
N SER A 53 19.22 13.80 -7.76
CA SER A 53 19.73 15.17 -7.67
C SER A 53 20.59 15.54 -8.88
N THR A 54 20.48 16.79 -9.35
CA THR A 54 21.37 17.33 -10.39
C THR A 54 22.65 17.97 -9.83
N ARG A 55 22.87 17.90 -8.51
CA ARG A 55 23.99 18.59 -7.84
C ARG A 55 25.35 18.24 -8.45
N ALA A 56 25.61 16.95 -8.71
CA ALA A 56 26.87 16.50 -9.30
C ALA A 56 27.13 17.11 -10.69
N ILE A 57 26.09 17.23 -11.52
CA ILE A 57 26.18 17.86 -12.84
C ILE A 57 26.55 19.34 -12.71
N HIS A 58 25.91 20.07 -11.78
CA HIS A 58 26.21 21.48 -11.54
C HIS A 58 27.64 21.68 -11.02
N THR A 59 28.09 20.85 -10.08
CA THR A 59 29.45 20.90 -9.55
C THR A 59 30.50 20.63 -10.65
N ALA A 60 30.29 19.59 -11.46
CA ALA A 60 31.20 19.27 -12.57
C ALA A 60 31.26 20.39 -13.61
N ARG A 61 30.11 21.01 -13.91
CA ARG A 61 30.03 22.13 -14.85
C ARG A 61 30.74 23.37 -14.32
N ALA A 62 30.59 23.69 -13.03
CA ALA A 62 31.31 24.80 -12.39
C ALA A 62 32.83 24.60 -12.41
N GLY A 63 33.30 23.35 -12.34
CA GLY A 63 34.71 23.00 -12.48
C GLY A 63 35.24 22.96 -13.92
N GLY A 64 34.40 23.20 -14.93
CA GLY A 64 34.81 23.23 -16.35
C GLY A 64 35.25 21.88 -16.95
N ASN A 65 35.04 20.77 -16.24
CA ASN A 65 35.47 19.45 -16.69
C ASN A 65 34.35 18.77 -17.50
N VAL A 66 34.48 18.79 -18.83
CA VAL A 66 33.48 18.25 -19.77
C VAL A 66 33.24 16.75 -19.58
N GLU A 67 34.29 15.95 -19.35
CA GLU A 67 34.14 14.51 -19.12
C GLU A 67 33.42 14.23 -17.80
N ALA A 68 33.75 14.97 -16.73
CA ALA A 68 33.05 14.85 -15.45
C ALA A 68 31.56 15.22 -15.58
N VAL A 69 31.21 16.21 -16.40
CA VAL A 69 29.82 16.56 -16.70
C VAL A 69 29.12 15.41 -17.42
N LYS A 70 29.77 14.80 -18.42
CA LYS A 70 29.22 13.68 -19.18
C LYS A 70 28.95 12.47 -18.27
N SER A 71 29.92 12.07 -17.45
CA SER A 71 29.74 10.97 -16.49
C SER A 71 28.63 11.26 -15.46
N ALA A 72 28.55 12.50 -14.96
CA ALA A 72 27.48 12.88 -14.03
C ALA A 72 26.08 12.85 -14.69
N MET A 73 25.98 13.19 -15.98
CA MET A 73 24.73 13.09 -16.75
C MET A 73 24.33 11.63 -17.00
N GLU A 74 25.30 10.75 -17.30
CA GLU A 74 25.04 9.31 -17.49
C GLU A 74 24.50 8.67 -16.21
N ILE A 75 25.14 8.92 -15.06
CA ILE A 75 24.67 8.44 -13.75
C ILE A 75 23.27 8.97 -13.44
N TYR A 76 23.06 10.29 -13.60
CA TYR A 76 21.75 10.89 -13.36
C TYR A 76 20.65 10.29 -14.25
N ASN A 77 20.95 9.99 -15.51
CA ASN A 77 19.98 9.36 -16.41
C ASN A 77 19.64 7.94 -15.97
N LEU A 78 20.63 7.15 -15.53
CA LEU A 78 20.39 5.83 -14.98
C LEU A 78 19.52 5.89 -13.71
N ASP A 79 19.90 6.74 -12.75
CA ASP A 79 19.15 6.94 -11.50
C ASP A 79 17.72 7.43 -11.77
N LYS A 80 17.53 8.24 -12.81
CA LYS A 80 16.22 8.72 -13.23
C LYS A 80 15.33 7.60 -13.78
N GLU A 81 15.89 6.65 -14.53
CA GLU A 81 15.12 5.49 -15.00
C GLU A 81 14.75 4.55 -13.85
N VAL A 82 15.67 4.29 -12.92
CA VAL A 82 15.38 3.53 -11.69
C VAL A 82 14.29 4.24 -10.88
N TYR A 83 14.43 5.54 -10.63
CA TYR A 83 13.43 6.34 -9.91
C TYR A 83 12.03 6.25 -10.54
N LYS A 84 11.92 6.24 -11.88
CA LYS A 84 10.61 6.11 -12.54
C LYS A 84 9.97 4.75 -12.28
N ILE A 85 10.76 3.67 -12.31
CA ILE A 85 10.29 2.31 -12.04
C ILE A 85 9.80 2.23 -10.60
N ASP A 86 10.62 2.69 -9.64
CA ASP A 86 10.28 2.70 -8.22
C ASP A 86 9.05 3.57 -7.94
N LEU A 87 8.93 4.72 -8.60
CA LEU A 87 7.78 5.61 -8.44
C LEU A 87 6.51 4.95 -8.97
N ALA A 88 6.57 4.29 -10.13
CA ALA A 88 5.42 3.58 -10.69
C ALA A 88 5.00 2.40 -9.80
N ASP A 89 5.97 1.69 -9.20
CA ASP A 89 5.70 0.62 -8.24
C ASP A 89 5.01 1.16 -6.97
N PHE A 90 5.56 2.24 -6.40
CA PHE A 90 4.98 2.96 -5.27
C PHE A 90 3.55 3.43 -5.55
N GLU A 91 3.31 4.10 -6.68
CA GLU A 91 1.99 4.61 -7.06
C GLU A 91 0.97 3.48 -7.25
N ARG A 92 1.40 2.36 -7.86
CA ARG A 92 0.57 1.17 -8.03
C ARG A 92 0.19 0.56 -6.68
N GLN A 93 1.15 0.39 -5.77
CA GLN A 93 0.91 -0.16 -4.43
C GLN A 93 0.03 0.79 -3.59
N ALA A 94 0.30 2.10 -3.63
CA ALA A 94 -0.50 3.10 -2.92
C ALA A 94 -1.96 3.08 -3.38
N LYS A 95 -2.19 3.01 -4.69
CA LYS A 95 -3.54 2.84 -5.24
C LYS A 95 -4.18 1.53 -4.78
N ALA A 96 -3.45 0.42 -4.84
CA ALA A 96 -3.96 -0.88 -4.41
C ALA A 96 -4.36 -0.90 -2.93
N LEU A 97 -3.58 -0.28 -2.04
CA LEU A 97 -3.92 -0.12 -0.62
C LEU A 97 -5.17 0.75 -0.44
N SER A 98 -5.29 1.85 -1.17
CA SER A 98 -6.48 2.70 -1.14
C SER A 98 -7.72 1.94 -1.61
N ASP A 99 -7.64 1.23 -2.74
CA ASP A 99 -8.75 0.44 -3.29
C ASP A 99 -9.16 -0.69 -2.33
N LEU A 100 -8.18 -1.32 -1.67
CA LEU A 100 -8.44 -2.35 -0.66
C LEU A 100 -9.11 -1.77 0.58
N THR A 101 -8.66 -0.61 1.05
CA THR A 101 -9.27 0.11 2.18
C THR A 101 -10.72 0.43 1.89
N THR A 102 -11.02 1.01 0.73
CA THR A 102 -12.40 1.28 0.31
C THR A 102 -13.22 -0.01 0.26
N PHE A 103 -12.68 -1.08 -0.31
CA PHE A 103 -13.39 -2.37 -0.34
C PHE A 103 -13.69 -2.92 1.07
N LEU A 104 -12.74 -2.81 2.00
CA LEU A 104 -12.96 -3.24 3.38
C LEU A 104 -14.10 -2.44 4.01
N LEU A 105 -14.06 -1.11 3.91
CA LEU A 105 -15.09 -0.24 4.47
C LEU A 105 -16.47 -0.45 3.82
N ASP A 106 -16.53 -0.67 2.50
CA ASP A 106 -17.78 -0.87 1.75
C ASP A 106 -18.45 -2.23 2.05
N THR A 107 -17.66 -3.22 2.50
CA THR A 107 -18.16 -4.59 2.77
C THR A 107 -18.47 -4.86 4.24
N ILE A 108 -18.10 -3.92 5.12
CA ILE A 108 -18.47 -3.91 6.54
C ILE A 108 -19.89 -3.33 6.69
N SER A 109 -20.77 -4.02 7.41
CA SER A 109 -22.11 -3.50 7.71
C SER A 109 -22.03 -2.23 8.56
N ALA A 110 -22.92 -1.27 8.35
CA ALA A 110 -22.99 -0.03 9.12
C ALA A 110 -23.03 -0.25 10.65
N HIS A 111 -23.62 -1.36 11.09
CA HIS A 111 -23.68 -1.75 12.51
C HIS A 111 -22.32 -2.15 13.12
N ASN A 112 -21.33 -2.47 12.28
CA ASN A 112 -19.99 -2.89 12.68
C ASN A 112 -18.94 -1.77 12.47
N ILE A 113 -19.34 -0.60 11.94
CA ILE A 113 -18.44 0.56 11.77
C ILE A 113 -17.96 1.09 13.12
N THR A 114 -18.72 0.89 14.20
CA THR A 114 -18.34 1.30 15.57
C THR A 114 -17.02 0.66 16.02
N TYR A 115 -16.68 -0.53 15.53
CA TYR A 115 -15.39 -1.18 15.80
C TYR A 115 -14.20 -0.48 15.12
N LEU A 116 -14.47 0.45 14.18
CA LEU A 116 -13.46 1.18 13.41
C LEU A 116 -13.32 2.66 13.81
N GLU A 117 -14.07 3.15 14.80
CA GLU A 117 -14.15 4.58 15.13
C GLU A 117 -12.80 5.22 15.50
N ASN A 118 -11.85 4.44 16.00
CA ASN A 118 -10.51 4.91 16.40
C ASN A 118 -9.38 4.26 15.59
N VAL A 119 -9.71 3.64 14.46
CA VAL A 119 -8.78 2.84 13.67
C VAL A 119 -8.27 3.68 12.51
N GLU A 120 -6.95 3.70 12.31
CA GLU A 120 -6.39 4.34 11.11
C GLU A 120 -6.97 3.69 9.85
N PRO A 121 -7.28 4.45 8.79
CA PRO A 121 -7.85 3.92 7.55
C PRO A 121 -6.77 3.23 6.70
N HIS A 122 -6.10 2.24 7.29
CA HIS A 122 -5.11 1.40 6.66
C HIS A 122 -5.57 -0.07 6.78
N PRO A 123 -5.43 -0.90 5.74
CA PRO A 123 -6.01 -2.24 5.73
C PRO A 123 -5.56 -3.13 6.90
N TRP A 124 -4.31 -3.00 7.35
CA TRP A 124 -3.79 -3.74 8.51
C TRP A 124 -4.56 -3.43 9.80
N ASP A 125 -4.81 -2.15 10.09
CA ASP A 125 -5.52 -1.74 11.32
C ASP A 125 -6.99 -2.18 11.27
N ILE A 126 -7.63 -2.07 10.10
CA ILE A 126 -9.01 -2.52 9.89
C ILE A 126 -9.14 -4.04 10.09
N LEU A 127 -8.17 -4.81 9.60
CA LEU A 127 -8.17 -6.27 9.74
C LEU A 127 -7.94 -6.74 11.19
N LEU A 128 -7.19 -5.99 11.99
CA LEU A 128 -6.99 -6.27 13.42
C LEU A 128 -8.17 -5.87 14.31
N SER A 129 -8.98 -4.91 13.86
CA SER A 129 -10.07 -4.33 14.66
C SER A 129 -11.38 -5.13 14.58
N GLY A 130 -11.38 -6.27 13.88
CA GLY A 130 -12.53 -7.18 13.86
C GLY A 130 -12.78 -7.86 15.21
N PRO A 131 -13.99 -8.40 15.45
CA PRO A 131 -14.27 -9.19 16.63
C PRO A 131 -13.36 -10.43 16.69
N PRO A 132 -12.96 -10.87 17.89
CA PRO A 132 -12.12 -12.06 18.05
C PRO A 132 -12.82 -13.26 17.40
N TYR A 133 -12.15 -13.86 16.41
CA TYR A 133 -12.61 -15.06 15.75
C TYR A 133 -12.28 -16.26 16.65
N ASP A 134 -13.31 -16.93 17.17
CA ASP A 134 -13.21 -18.01 18.17
C ASP A 134 -12.60 -19.34 17.63
N GLY A 135 -11.96 -19.31 16.47
CA GLY A 135 -11.51 -20.52 15.78
C GLY A 135 -10.31 -20.27 14.90
N ALA A 136 -9.14 -20.60 15.43
CA ALA A 136 -7.83 -20.63 14.77
C ALA A 136 -7.10 -19.30 14.72
N THR A 137 -5.89 -19.35 15.30
CA THR A 137 -4.69 -18.65 14.88
C THR A 137 -4.76 -18.30 13.39
N ILE A 138 -4.70 -17.00 13.08
CA ILE A 138 -4.63 -16.50 11.70
C ILE A 138 -3.26 -16.88 11.12
#